data_AF-A0A084IL22-F1
#
_entry.id   AF-A0A084IL22-F1
#
_cell.length_a   1.000
_cell.length_b   1.000
_cell.length_c   1.000
_cell.angle_alpha   90.00
_cell.angle_beta   90.00
_cell.angle_gamma   90.00
#
_symmetry.space_group_name_H-M   'P 1'
#
loop_
_entity.id
_entity.type
_entity.pdbx_description
1 polymer ?
#
loop_
_entity_poly.entity_id
_entity_poly.type
_entity_poly.pdbx_seq_one_letter_code
_entity_poly.pdbx_strand_id
1 'polypeptide(L)'
;MLATGGERGNARLVECRQPGAHDRGIFYATFCRRAGMAPVCSNPKHEITTVSLTADDVRKVARLARLGLDEGAIAEYATQLSSILDVVDHLETADTDNVEPMSHPLDLTARLRPDVAQATVDREAFQAIAPDTAEGLYRVPKVIE
;
A
#
# COMPACT_ATOMS: atom_id res chain seq x y z
N MET A 1 15.84 29.01 38.11
CA MET A 1 14.75 29.04 39.11
C MET A 1 14.45 27.59 39.47
N LEU A 2 14.84 27.25 40.71
CA LEU A 2 14.86 25.97 41.44
C LEU A 2 14.43 24.67 40.72
N ALA A 3 15.41 23.77 40.55
CA ALA A 3 15.21 22.34 40.41
C ALA A 3 15.05 21.71 41.81
N THR A 4 13.98 20.93 42.02
CA THR A 4 13.85 20.01 43.16
C THR A 4 13.81 18.59 42.62
N GLY A 5 14.73 17.76 43.13
CA GLY A 5 15.02 16.42 42.62
C GLY A 5 14.03 15.33 43.01
N GLY A 6 14.24 14.18 42.37
CA GLY A 6 13.60 12.90 42.68
C GLY A 6 14.33 11.78 41.94
N GLU A 7 15.43 11.29 42.51
CA GLU A 7 16.19 10.14 42.02
C GLU A 7 15.38 8.85 42.18
N ARG A 8 14.96 8.24 41.07
CA ARG A 8 14.62 6.81 41.00
C ARG A 8 15.02 6.25 39.65
N GLY A 9 15.97 5.32 39.66
CA GLY A 9 16.19 4.35 38.58
C GLY A 9 17.03 4.86 37.41
N ASN A 10 18.09 4.14 37.09
CA ASN A 10 19.01 4.37 35.98
C ASN A 10 18.35 4.14 34.59
N ALA A 11 17.45 5.04 34.22
CA ALA A 11 16.99 5.21 32.85
C ALA A 11 17.13 6.69 32.52
N ARG A 12 18.25 7.05 31.90
CA ARG A 12 18.30 8.32 31.15
C ARG A 12 17.24 8.20 30.06
N LEU A 13 16.10 8.84 30.28
CA LEU A 13 15.17 9.22 29.21
C LEU A 13 15.95 10.13 28.27
N VAL A 14 16.57 9.54 27.25
CA VAL A 14 17.01 10.28 26.08
C VAL A 14 15.75 10.48 25.26
N GLU A 15 15.19 11.66 25.36
CA GLU A 15 14.07 12.12 24.55
C GLU A 15 14.57 12.25 23.11
N CYS A 16 14.40 11.19 22.32
CA CYS A 16 14.65 11.23 20.88
C CYS A 16 13.53 12.02 20.22
N ARG A 17 13.73 13.32 20.06
CA ARG A 17 12.92 14.17 19.18
C ARG A 17 13.06 13.65 17.75
N GLN A 18 12.08 12.91 17.26
CA GLN A 18 12.00 12.58 15.84
C GLN A 18 11.93 13.89 15.04
N PRO A 19 12.82 14.15 14.07
CA PRO A 19 12.66 15.30 13.20
C PRO A 19 11.48 15.01 12.25
N GLY A 20 10.33 15.64 12.48
CA GLY A 20 9.21 15.68 11.52
C GLY A 20 7.88 15.02 11.94
N ALA A 21 7.75 14.48 13.16
CA ALA A 21 6.47 13.94 13.62
C ALA A 21 5.54 15.08 14.10
N HIS A 22 4.54 15.45 13.28
CA HIS A 22 3.43 16.29 13.71
C HIS A 22 2.54 15.52 14.71
N ASP A 23 2.84 15.74 15.99
CA ASP A 23 1.96 15.77 17.17
C ASP A 23 0.61 15.02 17.11
N ARG A 24 0.62 13.73 16.79
CA ARG A 24 -0.47 12.81 17.14
C ARG A 24 0.13 11.57 17.78
N GLY A 25 -0.05 11.47 19.10
CA GLY A 25 0.49 10.43 19.95
C GLY A 25 0.03 9.03 19.56
N ILE A 26 0.80 8.40 18.68
CA ILE A 26 0.74 6.96 18.44
C ILE A 26 1.98 6.36 19.08
N PHE A 27 1.82 5.89 20.31
CA PHE A 27 2.84 5.10 21.01
C PHE A 27 2.87 3.69 20.40
N TYR A 28 3.80 3.43 19.49
CA TYR A 28 4.22 2.06 19.23
C TYR A 28 5.34 1.70 20.21
N ALA A 29 5.10 0.69 21.04
CA ALA A 29 6.11 0.12 21.92
C ALA A 29 7.11 -0.68 21.07
N THR A 30 8.07 0.00 20.47
CA THR A 30 9.15 -0.65 19.73
C THR A 30 10.25 -1.05 20.70
N PHE A 31 10.46 -2.36 20.84
CA PHE A 31 11.58 -2.95 21.57
C PHE A 31 12.89 -2.64 20.81
N CYS A 32 13.47 -1.48 21.10
CA CYS A 32 14.68 -0.99 20.44
C CYS A 32 15.91 -1.67 21.06
N ARG A 33 16.32 -2.82 20.50
CA ARG A 33 17.59 -3.45 20.88
C ARG A 33 18.74 -2.61 20.31
N ARG A 34 19.67 -2.27 21.20
CA ARG A 34 20.70 -1.24 21.06
C ARG A 34 21.66 -1.50 19.88
N ALA A 35 21.99 -0.40 19.19
CA ALA A 35 23.12 -0.14 18.30
C ALA A 35 23.05 -0.65 16.85
N GLY A 36 22.92 0.30 15.92
CA GLY A 36 23.73 0.31 14.70
C GLY A 36 23.10 -0.13 13.38
N MET A 37 21.79 -0.32 13.28
CA MET A 37 21.14 -0.68 12.01
C MET A 37 19.92 0.21 11.78
N ALA A 38 19.79 0.78 10.59
CA ALA A 38 18.58 1.50 10.17
C ALA A 38 17.33 0.62 10.40
N PRO A 39 16.14 1.19 10.64
CA PRO A 39 14.91 0.41 10.71
C PRO A 39 14.58 -0.08 9.30
N VAL A 40 15.20 -1.19 8.88
CA VAL A 40 14.73 -1.95 7.72
C VAL A 40 13.44 -2.63 8.15
N CYS A 41 12.33 -2.23 7.54
CA CYS A 41 11.17 -3.08 7.40
C CYS A 41 11.59 -4.26 6.54
N SER A 42 12.30 -5.23 7.12
CA SER A 42 12.56 -6.50 6.47
C SER A 42 11.21 -7.19 6.30
N ASN A 43 10.67 -7.09 5.09
CA ASN A 43 9.54 -7.91 4.69
C ASN A 43 9.99 -9.38 4.87
N PRO A 44 9.25 -10.24 5.58
CA PRO A 44 9.59 -11.66 5.62
C PRO A 44 9.67 -12.14 4.18
N LYS A 45 10.88 -12.60 3.77
CA LYS A 45 11.13 -13.15 2.43
C LYS A 45 10.02 -14.15 2.15
N HIS A 46 9.20 -13.83 1.16
CA HIS A 46 8.09 -14.68 0.74
C HIS A 46 8.73 -16.00 0.30
N GLU A 47 8.46 -17.08 1.02
CA GLU A 47 8.77 -18.43 0.56
C GLU A 47 7.78 -18.72 -0.57
N ILE A 48 8.11 -18.25 -1.78
CA ILE A 48 7.31 -18.51 -2.97
C ILE A 48 7.50 -20.00 -3.27
N THR A 49 6.55 -20.78 -2.75
CA THR A 49 6.39 -22.18 -3.12
C THR A 49 6.09 -22.19 -4.62
N THR A 50 6.92 -22.87 -5.41
CA THR A 50 6.77 -23.13 -6.85
C THR A 50 5.35 -22.90 -7.36
N VAL A 51 5.16 -21.85 -8.16
CA VAL A 51 3.86 -21.21 -8.38
C VAL A 51 3.03 -21.96 -9.43
N SER A 52 2.41 -23.07 -9.02
CA SER A 52 1.29 -23.63 -9.78
C SER A 52 -0.02 -22.99 -9.29
N LEU A 53 -0.65 -22.17 -10.13
CA LEU A 53 -1.90 -21.48 -9.79
C LEU A 53 -3.09 -22.44 -9.92
N THR A 54 -3.95 -22.52 -8.90
CA THR A 54 -5.16 -23.36 -8.97
C THR A 54 -6.33 -22.61 -9.60
N ALA A 55 -7.35 -23.34 -10.08
CA ALA A 55 -8.58 -22.73 -10.59
C ALA A 55 -9.29 -21.86 -9.53
N ASP A 56 -9.22 -22.24 -8.25
CA ASP A 56 -9.79 -21.47 -7.15
C ASP A 56 -9.04 -20.16 -6.90
N ASP A 57 -7.71 -20.16 -7.07
CA ASP A 57 -6.91 -18.95 -6.99
C ASP A 57 -7.27 -17.96 -8.12
N VAL A 58 -7.48 -18.46 -9.33
CA VAL A 58 -7.97 -17.64 -10.46
C VAL A 58 -9.33 -17.01 -10.15
N ARG A 59 -10.28 -17.80 -9.62
CA ARG A 59 -11.59 -17.28 -9.20
C ARG A 59 -11.46 -16.20 -8.13
N LYS A 60 -10.57 -16.40 -7.16
CA LYS A 60 -10.32 -15.43 -6.08
C LYS A 60 -9.75 -14.13 -6.63
N VAL A 61 -8.76 -14.20 -7.52
CA VAL A 61 -8.16 -13.01 -8.15
C VAL A 61 -9.20 -12.29 -9.01
N ALA A 62 -10.00 -13.01 -9.81
CA ALA A 62 -11.06 -12.42 -10.61
C ALA A 62 -12.09 -11.67 -9.76
N ARG A 63 -12.48 -12.23 -8.61
CA ARG A 63 -13.38 -11.58 -7.65
C ARG A 63 -12.77 -10.29 -7.08
N LEU A 64 -11.47 -10.27 -6.78
CA LEU A 64 -10.77 -9.06 -6.31
C LEU A 64 -10.71 -7.99 -7.39
N ALA A 65 -10.46 -8.38 -8.64
CA ALA A 65 -10.42 -7.50 -9.80
C ALA A 65 -11.81 -7.11 -10.34
N ARG A 66 -12.90 -7.64 -9.77
CA ARG A 66 -14.29 -7.45 -10.24
C ARG A 66 -14.51 -7.89 -11.70
N LEU A 67 -13.85 -8.97 -12.11
CA LEU A 67 -13.99 -9.58 -13.42
C LEU A 67 -14.95 -10.78 -13.37
N GLY A 68 -15.93 -10.80 -14.27
CA GLY A 68 -16.78 -11.97 -14.51
C GLY A 68 -16.10 -12.90 -15.51
N LEU A 69 -15.63 -14.06 -15.06
CA LEU A 69 -15.00 -15.07 -15.91
C LEU A 69 -15.99 -16.20 -16.22
N ASP A 70 -15.89 -16.75 -17.43
CA ASP A 70 -16.59 -17.98 -17.79
C ASP A 70 -15.85 -19.20 -17.20
N GLU A 71 -16.60 -20.17 -16.66
CA GLU A 71 -16.01 -21.35 -16.00
C GLU A 71 -15.20 -22.22 -16.96
N GLY A 72 -15.54 -22.23 -18.26
CA GLY A 72 -14.78 -22.95 -19.28
C GLY A 72 -13.38 -22.39 -19.54
N ALA A 73 -13.20 -21.07 -19.36
CA ALA A 73 -11.93 -20.39 -19.61
C ALA A 73 -10.98 -20.39 -18.40
N ILE A 74 -11.46 -20.73 -17.20
CA ILE A 74 -10.67 -20.66 -15.96
C ILE A 74 -9.43 -21.55 -16.01
N ALA A 75 -9.56 -22.77 -16.55
CA ALA A 75 -8.43 -23.70 -16.66
C ALA A 75 -7.34 -23.18 -17.60
N GLU A 76 -7.73 -22.54 -18.70
CA GLU A 76 -6.82 -21.90 -19.64
C GLU A 76 -6.09 -20.73 -18.96
N TYR A 77 -6.82 -19.85 -18.28
CA TYR A 77 -6.23 -18.73 -17.55
C TYR A 77 -5.28 -19.18 -16.44
N ALA A 78 -5.59 -20.27 -15.72
CA ALA A 78 -4.67 -20.83 -14.73
C ALA A 78 -3.32 -21.21 -15.35
N THR A 79 -3.36 -21.83 -16.54
CA THR A 79 -2.15 -22.24 -17.27
C THR A 79 -1.35 -21.02 -17.76
N GLN A 80 -2.04 -20.05 -18.37
CA GLN A 80 -1.41 -18.83 -18.89
C GLN A 80 -0.77 -18.00 -17.78
N LEU A 81 -1.48 -17.81 -16.66
CA LEU A 81 -0.98 -17.05 -15.52
C LEU A 81 0.20 -17.76 -14.84
N SER A 82 0.16 -19.09 -14.71
CA SER A 82 1.29 -19.85 -14.18
C SER A 82 2.54 -19.64 -15.05
N SER A 83 2.40 -19.70 -16.38
CA SER A 83 3.53 -19.44 -17.29
C SER A 83 4.10 -18.02 -17.18
N ILE A 84 3.29 -17.01 -16.86
CA ILE A 84 3.76 -15.65 -16.65
C ILE A 84 4.55 -15.56 -15.34
N LEU A 85 4.06 -16.23 -14.28
CA LEU A 85 4.73 -16.24 -12.98
C LEU A 85 6.07 -16.97 -13.06
N ASP A 86 6.16 -18.06 -13.83
CA ASP A 86 7.44 -18.74 -14.12
C ASP A 86 8.50 -17.78 -14.70
N VAL A 87 8.10 -16.82 -15.54
CA VAL A 87 9.02 -15.80 -16.09
C VAL A 87 9.45 -14.80 -15.03
N VAL A 88 8.55 -14.44 -14.10
CA VAL A 88 8.84 -13.52 -12.99
C VAL A 88 9.77 -14.17 -11.98
N ASP A 89 9.67 -15.48 -11.75
CA ASP A 89 10.54 -16.24 -10.84
C ASP A 89 12.03 -16.14 -11.25
N HIS A 90 12.34 -15.91 -12.53
CA HIS A 90 13.71 -15.64 -12.95
C HIS A 90 14.33 -14.40 -12.28
N LEU A 91 13.52 -13.43 -11.85
CA LEU A 91 13.98 -12.23 -11.16
C LEU A 91 14.49 -12.54 -9.73
N GLU A 92 14.09 -13.66 -9.12
CA GLU A 92 14.58 -14.08 -7.79
C GLU A 92 16.08 -14.40 -7.79
N THR A 93 16.67 -14.67 -8.96
CA THR A 93 18.11 -14.94 -9.09
C THR A 93 18.99 -13.72 -8.78
N ALA A 94 18.41 -12.51 -8.77
CA ALA A 94 19.11 -11.29 -8.44
C ALA A 94 19.16 -11.07 -6.91
N ASP A 95 20.36 -10.83 -6.37
CA ASP A 95 20.56 -10.49 -4.95
C ASP A 95 20.09 -9.05 -4.66
N THR A 96 19.06 -8.92 -3.82
CA THR A 96 18.48 -7.62 -3.41
C THR A 96 18.58 -7.36 -1.89
N ASP A 97 19.38 -8.11 -1.13
CA ASP A 97 19.37 -8.04 0.35
C ASP A 97 19.76 -6.67 0.92
N ASN A 98 20.54 -5.87 0.17
CA ASN A 98 21.01 -4.54 0.58
C ASN A 98 20.62 -3.42 -0.40
N VAL A 99 19.60 -3.64 -1.23
CA VAL A 99 19.14 -2.66 -2.22
C VAL A 99 17.87 -1.96 -1.73
N GLU A 100 17.87 -0.63 -1.70
CA GLU A 100 16.67 0.15 -1.38
C GLU A 100 15.67 0.09 -2.55
N PRO A 101 14.38 -0.22 -2.30
CA PRO A 101 13.37 -0.27 -3.36
C PRO A 101 13.16 1.10 -4.03
N MET A 102 13.30 1.15 -5.36
CA MET A 102 13.06 2.36 -6.14
C MET A 102 11.55 2.53 -6.43
N SER A 103 10.89 3.48 -5.77
CA SER A 103 9.46 3.77 -5.99
C SER A 103 9.21 4.72 -7.18
N HIS A 104 10.08 5.72 -7.35
CA HIS A 104 10.03 6.67 -8.46
C HIS A 104 11.43 6.79 -9.06
N PRO A 105 11.56 6.96 -10.39
CA PRO A 105 12.88 7.10 -11.03
C PRO A 105 13.53 8.47 -10.81
N LEU A 106 12.76 9.45 -10.30
CA LEU A 106 13.22 10.82 -10.06
C LEU A 106 13.10 11.14 -8.56
N ASP A 107 14.10 11.84 -8.03
CA ASP A 107 14.11 12.35 -6.66
C ASP A 107 13.19 13.58 -6.54
N LEU A 108 11.89 13.32 -6.51
CA LEU A 108 10.87 14.35 -6.36
C LEU A 108 10.50 14.53 -4.88
N THR A 109 10.49 15.78 -4.43
CA THR A 109 9.87 16.14 -3.16
C THR A 109 8.36 16.25 -3.32
N ALA A 110 7.61 15.97 -2.24
CA ALA A 110 6.17 16.12 -2.24
C ALA A 110 5.78 17.57 -2.56
N ARG A 111 5.26 17.81 -3.77
CA ARG A 111 4.79 19.14 -4.16
C ARG A 111 3.50 19.47 -3.44
N LEU A 112 3.49 20.61 -2.75
CA LEU A 112 2.28 21.12 -2.13
C LEU A 112 1.44 21.89 -3.14
N ARG A 113 0.14 21.64 -3.14
CA ARG A 113 -0.85 22.48 -3.83
C ARG A 113 -1.28 23.60 -2.88
N PRO A 114 -1.37 24.87 -3.33
CA PRO A 114 -1.92 25.93 -2.50
C PRO A 114 -3.39 25.66 -2.16
N ASP A 115 -3.82 26.03 -0.95
CA ASP A 115 -5.21 25.87 -0.50
C ASP A 115 -6.07 27.02 -1.03
N VAL A 116 -6.33 26.99 -2.34
CA VAL A 116 -7.18 27.96 -3.03
C VAL A 116 -8.33 27.21 -3.69
N ALA A 117 -9.56 27.58 -3.34
CA ALA A 117 -10.75 26.98 -3.94
C ALA A 117 -10.82 27.31 -5.43
N GLN A 118 -10.95 26.28 -6.27
CA GLN A 118 -11.21 26.42 -7.69
C GLN A 118 -12.66 25.99 -7.97
N ALA A 119 -13.49 26.94 -8.40
CA ALA A 119 -14.89 26.69 -8.72
C ALA A 119 -15.04 26.38 -10.23
N THR A 120 -14.86 25.11 -10.59
CA THR A 120 -15.11 24.62 -11.96
C THR A 120 -15.79 23.25 -11.87
N VAL A 121 -17.08 23.27 -11.54
CA VAL A 121 -17.92 22.07 -11.65
C VAL A 121 -19.04 22.41 -12.62
N ASP A 122 -18.85 22.01 -13.87
CA ASP A 122 -19.92 22.00 -14.87
C ASP A 122 -20.64 20.65 -14.78
N ARG A 123 -21.80 20.69 -14.13
CA ARG A 123 -22.61 19.49 -13.88
C ARG A 123 -23.09 18.86 -15.19
N GLU A 124 -23.44 19.67 -16.19
CA GLU A 124 -23.96 19.20 -17.46
C GLU A 124 -22.85 18.52 -18.27
N ALA A 125 -21.67 19.14 -18.34
CA ALA A 125 -20.51 18.57 -19.03
C ALA A 125 -20.05 17.24 -18.42
N PHE A 126 -20.08 17.09 -17.09
CA PHE A 126 -19.68 15.86 -16.43
C PHE A 126 -20.70 14.72 -16.59
N GLN A 127 -21.99 15.06 -16.69
CA GLN A 127 -23.06 14.06 -16.82
C GLN A 127 -23.27 13.58 -18.25
N ALA A 128 -22.76 14.30 -19.25
CA ALA A 128 -22.89 13.94 -20.65
C ALA A 128 -22.31 12.56 -21.02
N ILE A 129 -21.26 12.10 -20.30
CA ILE A 129 -20.61 10.80 -20.53
C ILE A 129 -21.17 9.68 -19.65
N ALA A 130 -22.11 9.99 -18.77
CA ALA A 130 -22.55 9.09 -17.73
C ALA A 130 -23.61 8.10 -18.24
N PRO A 131 -23.53 6.81 -17.88
CA PRO A 131 -24.50 5.81 -18.36
C PRO A 131 -25.94 6.02 -17.87
N ASP A 132 -26.13 6.43 -16.62
CA ASP A 132 -27.46 6.67 -16.03
C ASP A 132 -27.40 7.84 -15.04
N THR A 133 -28.24 8.84 -15.26
CA THR A 133 -28.37 10.01 -14.40
C THR A 133 -29.84 10.38 -14.22
N ALA A 134 -30.23 10.82 -13.03
CA ALA A 134 -31.53 11.46 -12.80
C ALA A 134 -31.40 12.52 -11.72
N GLU A 135 -32.17 13.60 -11.85
CA GLU A 135 -32.16 14.73 -10.92
C GLU A 135 -30.73 15.30 -10.70
N GLY A 136 -29.88 15.10 -11.72
CA GLY A 136 -28.46 15.38 -11.77
C GLY A 136 -27.60 14.62 -10.74
N LEU A 137 -28.00 13.40 -10.37
CA LEU A 137 -27.21 12.44 -9.61
C LEU A 137 -26.85 11.24 -10.51
N TYR A 138 -25.72 10.59 -10.22
CA TYR A 138 -25.36 9.32 -10.85
C TYR A 138 -26.16 8.20 -10.20
N ARG A 139 -26.88 7.44 -11.01
CA ARG A 139 -27.68 6.33 -10.51
C ARG A 139 -26.85 5.06 -10.50
N VAL A 140 -26.80 4.43 -9.34
CA VAL A 140 -26.15 3.13 -9.14
C VAL A 140 -27.12 2.22 -8.36
N PRO A 141 -27.10 0.90 -8.59
CA PRO A 141 -27.86 -0.03 -7.79
C PRO A 141 -27.52 0.13 -6.31
N LYS A 142 -28.55 0.07 -5.46
CA LYS A 142 -28.34 0.13 -4.01
C LYS A 142 -27.53 -1.07 -3.56
N VAL A 143 -26.46 -0.82 -2.81
CA VAL A 143 -25.69 -1.89 -2.14
C VAL A 143 -26.54 -2.39 -0.98
N ILE A 144 -26.99 -3.64 -1.06
CA ILE A 144 -27.75 -4.36 -0.02
C ILE A 144 -27.00 -5.68 0.22
N GLU A 145 -26.94 -6.10 1.48
CA GLU A 145 -26.40 -7.41 1.90
C GLU A 145 -27.44 -8.53 1.77
#